data_AF-A0A3A5UUW4-F1
#
_entry.id   AF-A0A3A5UUW4-F1
#
_cell.length_a   1.000
_cell.length_b   1.000
_cell.length_c   1.000
_cell.angle_alpha   90.00
_cell.angle_beta   90.00
_cell.angle_gamma   90.00
#
_symmetry.space_group_name_H-M   'P 1'
#
loop_
_entity.id
_entity.type
_entity.pdbx_description
1 polymer ?
#
loop_
_entity_poly.entity_id
_entity_poly.type
_entity_poly.pdbx_seq_one_letter_code
_entity_poly.pdbx_strand_id
1 'polypeptide(L)'
;MEFAQYSLALIISFALVRFITENTKFHLRAKGLWVHHWILAAVAMSIVYLMEIGDPIIWGCLTGVALEGLRRKNWSIRDSKKK
;
A
#
# COMPACT_ATOMS: atom_id res chain seq x y z
N MET A 1 18.24 -4.61 -15.75
CA MET A 1 18.64 -4.66 -14.32
C MET A 1 17.38 -4.67 -13.46
N GLU A 2 16.42 -5.50 -13.86
CA GLU A 2 15.02 -5.33 -13.45
C GLU A 2 14.83 -5.60 -11.97
N PHE A 3 15.52 -6.62 -11.44
CA PHE A 3 15.48 -6.94 -10.01
C PHE A 3 16.01 -5.80 -9.15
N ALA A 4 17.03 -5.06 -9.62
CA ALA A 4 17.63 -3.95 -8.89
C ALA A 4 16.69 -2.74 -8.86
N GLN A 5 16.06 -2.43 -10.01
CA GLN A 5 15.04 -1.38 -10.11
C GLN A 5 13.83 -1.71 -9.23
N TYR A 6 13.32 -2.94 -9.30
CA TYR A 6 12.25 -3.43 -8.44
C TYR A 6 12.60 -3.28 -6.95
N SER A 7 13.80 -3.73 -6.55
CA SER A 7 14.24 -3.70 -5.15
C SER A 7 14.36 -2.27 -4.63
N LEU A 8 14.97 -1.36 -5.42
CA LEU A 8 15.10 0.05 -5.05
C LEU A 8 13.73 0.73 -4.97
N ALA A 9 12.87 0.51 -5.97
CA ALA A 9 11.51 1.06 -5.98
C ALA A 9 10.70 0.58 -4.78
N LEU A 10 10.80 -0.70 -4.42
CA LEU A 10 10.15 -1.28 -3.23
C LEU A 10 10.62 -0.60 -1.95
N ILE A 11 11.94 -0.51 -1.73
CA ILE A 11 12.51 0.08 -0.51
C ILE A 11 12.12 1.56 -0.40
N ILE A 12 12.27 2.32 -1.48
CA ILE A 12 11.95 3.76 -1.51
C ILE A 12 10.45 3.96 -1.27
N SER A 13 9.59 3.23 -1.97
CA SER A 13 8.14 3.33 -1.81
C SER A 13 7.70 2.97 -0.39
N PHE A 14 8.20 1.86 0.16
CA PHE A 14 7.92 1.47 1.54
C PHE A 14 8.34 2.56 2.54
N ALA A 15 9.56 3.08 2.41
CA ALA A 15 10.08 4.12 3.30
C ALA A 15 9.27 5.42 3.20
N LEU A 16 8.90 5.83 1.98
CA LEU A 16 8.09 7.03 1.74
C LEU A 16 6.67 6.89 2.27
N VAL A 17 5.98 5.78 1.96
CA VAL A 17 4.62 5.53 2.48
C VAL A 17 4.64 5.47 4.00
N ARG A 18 5.66 4.84 4.60
CA ARG A 18 5.83 4.83 6.05
C ARG A 18 6.04 6.23 6.61
N PHE A 19 6.93 7.01 6.01
CA PHE A 19 7.16 8.39 6.42
C PHE A 19 5.86 9.21 6.36
N ILE A 20 5.11 9.11 5.26
CA ILE A 20 3.84 9.83 5.10
C ILE A 20 2.80 9.36 6.12
N THR A 21 2.63 8.05 6.30
CA THR A 21 1.60 7.48 7.18
C THR A 21 1.90 7.63 8.67
N GLU A 22 3.18 7.77 9.07
CA GLU A 22 3.58 8.03 10.46
C GLU A 22 3.56 9.54 10.78
N ASN A 23 3.94 10.41 9.83
CA ASN A 23 3.97 11.86 10.05
C ASN A 23 2.63 12.55 9.77
N THR A 24 1.79 11.95 8.94
CA THR A 24 0.47 12.47 8.63
C THR A 24 -0.55 11.68 9.42
N LYS A 25 -1.48 12.36 10.11
CA LYS A 25 -2.68 11.74 10.69
C LYS A 25 -3.64 11.33 9.57
N PHE A 26 -3.21 10.42 8.68
CA PHE A 26 -3.96 9.93 7.53
C PHE A 26 -5.08 9.01 8.02
N HIS A 27 -6.09 9.60 8.66
CA HIS A 27 -7.38 8.95 8.89
C HIS A 27 -8.19 9.11 7.61
N LEU A 28 -8.03 8.19 6.65
CA LEU A 28 -8.99 8.00 5.56
C LEU A 28 -10.31 7.46 6.15
N ARG A 29 -11.03 8.32 6.89
CA ARG A 29 -12.37 8.08 7.42
C ARG A 29 -13.38 8.30 6.29
N ALA A 30 -13.43 7.36 5.36
CA ALA A 30 -14.57 7.27 4.45
C ALA A 30 -15.74 6.62 5.22
N LYS A 31 -16.63 7.43 5.82
CA LYS A 31 -17.91 6.99 6.41
C LYS A 31 -17.85 5.71 7.30
N GLY A 32 -16.84 5.56 8.15
CA GLY A 32 -16.72 4.42 9.08
C GLY A 32 -16.03 3.16 8.53
N LEU A 33 -15.52 3.20 7.30
CA LEU A 33 -14.62 2.18 6.74
C LEU A 33 -13.17 2.61 6.90
N TRP A 34 -12.37 1.78 7.56
CA TRP A 34 -10.91 1.87 7.56
C TRP A 34 -10.37 1.11 6.36
N VAL A 35 -10.41 1.76 5.19
CA VAL A 35 -9.79 1.19 3.99
C VAL A 35 -8.27 1.27 4.19
N HIS A 36 -7.66 0.12 4.45
CA HIS A 36 -6.22 0.03 4.53
C HIS A 36 -5.63 0.18 3.13
N HIS A 37 -4.58 0.98 3.00
CA HIS A 37 -3.94 1.23 1.71
C HIS A 37 -3.30 -0.03 1.10
N TRP A 38 -3.07 -1.10 1.87
CA TRP A 38 -2.67 -2.40 1.28
C TRP A 38 -3.78 -3.01 0.42
N ILE A 39 -5.06 -2.79 0.73
CA ILE A 39 -6.18 -3.26 -0.09
C ILE A 39 -6.21 -2.48 -1.41
N LEU A 40 -6.00 -1.16 -1.34
CA LEU A 40 -5.91 -0.32 -2.53
C LEU A 40 -4.71 -0.72 -3.41
N ALA A 41 -3.56 -1.00 -2.78
CA ALA A 41 -2.39 -1.50 -3.48
C ALA A 41 -2.67 -2.84 -4.16
N ALA A 42 -3.34 -3.78 -3.48
CA ALA A 42 -3.72 -5.06 -4.05
C ALA A 42 -4.65 -4.91 -5.26
N VAL A 43 -5.67 -4.05 -5.16
CA VAL A 43 -6.58 -3.75 -6.29
C VAL A 43 -5.82 -3.12 -7.46
N ALA A 44 -4.94 -2.16 -7.18
CA ALA A 44 -4.11 -1.54 -8.22
C ALA A 44 -3.18 -2.57 -8.89
N MET A 45 -2.56 -3.48 -8.11
CA MET A 45 -1.75 -4.58 -8.65
C MET A 45 -2.58 -5.51 -9.53
N SER A 46 -3.82 -5.83 -9.16
CA SER A 46 -4.72 -6.63 -10.01
C SER A 46 -5.04 -5.94 -11.33
N ILE A 47 -5.27 -4.63 -11.33
CA ILE A 47 -5.51 -3.86 -12.57
C ILE A 47 -4.26 -3.86 -13.45
N VAL A 48 -3.09 -3.55 -12.88
CA VAL A 48 -1.79 -3.55 -13.58
C VAL A 48 -1.49 -4.92 -14.18
N TYR A 49 -1.81 -5.99 -13.44
CA TYR A 49 -1.69 -7.37 -13.93
C TYR A 49 -2.60 -7.64 -15.14
N LEU A 50 -3.89 -7.27 -15.08
CA LEU A 50 -4.83 -7.45 -16.18
C LEU A 50 -4.49 -6.61 -17.42
N MET A 51 -3.72 -5.53 -17.25
CA MET A 51 -3.20 -4.70 -18.33
C MET A 51 -1.85 -5.17 -18.88
N GLU A 52 -1.33 -6.30 -18.39
CA GLU A 52 -0.04 -6.88 -18.80
C GLU A 52 1.16 -5.92 -18.64
N ILE A 53 1.08 -5.00 -17.68
CA ILE A 53 2.16 -4.04 -17.40
C ILE A 53 3.27 -4.76 -16.62
N GLY A 54 4.42 -4.95 -17.25
CA GLY A 54 5.58 -5.64 -16.67
C GLY A 54 6.65 -4.74 -16.04
N ASP A 55 6.41 -3.44 -15.89
CA ASP A 55 7.43 -2.49 -15.44
C ASP A 55 7.86 -2.75 -13.97
N PRO A 56 9.15 -3.05 -13.71
CA PRO A 56 9.61 -3.43 -12.38
C PRO A 56 9.52 -2.31 -11.35
N ILE A 57 9.56 -1.04 -11.77
CA ILE A 57 9.43 0.10 -10.87
C ILE A 57 7.98 0.20 -10.38
N ILE A 58 7.00 0.03 -11.28
CA ILE A 58 5.57 0.00 -10.92
C ILE A 58 5.31 -1.12 -9.92
N TRP A 59 5.78 -2.34 -10.21
CA TRP A 59 5.63 -3.48 -9.31
C TRP A 59 6.33 -3.29 -7.97
N GLY A 60 7.54 -2.74 -7.97
CA GLY A 60 8.28 -2.43 -6.75
C GLY A 60 7.55 -1.40 -5.89
N CYS A 61 7.08 -0.31 -6.51
CA CYS A 61 6.31 0.73 -5.83
C CYS A 61 5.03 0.20 -5.18
N LEU A 62 4.22 -0.55 -5.94
CA LEU A 62 2.97 -1.13 -5.45
C LEU A 62 3.21 -2.14 -4.32
N THR A 63 4.24 -2.97 -4.45
CA THR A 63 4.64 -3.91 -3.41
C THR A 63 5.07 -3.18 -2.14
N GLY A 64 5.87 -2.12 -2.26
CA GLY A 64 6.29 -1.29 -1.12
C GLY A 64 5.10 -0.69 -0.36
N VAL A 65 4.09 -0.20 -1.09
CA VAL A 65 2.84 0.33 -0.49
C VAL A 65 2.06 -0.78 0.22
N ALA A 66 1.92 -1.95 -0.41
CA ALA A 66 1.21 -3.08 0.16
C ALA A 66 1.88 -3.55 1.47
N LEU A 67 3.20 -3.65 1.50
CA LEU A 67 3.96 -4.09 2.67
C LEU A 67 3.85 -3.14 3.86
N GLU A 68 3.81 -1.82 3.65
CA GLU A 68 3.57 -0.86 4.76
C GLU A 68 2.22 -1.13 5.41
N GLY A 69 1.18 -1.34 4.59
CA GLY A 69 -0.17 -1.55 5.10
C GLY A 69 -0.35 -2.90 5.77
N LEU A 70 0.28 -3.96 5.27
CA LEU A 70 0.24 -5.30 5.87
C LEU A 70 0.95 -5.34 7.24
N ARG A 71 1.96 -4.48 7.48
CA ARG A 71 2.66 -4.37 8.77
C ARG A 71 1.74 -3.94 9.93
N ARG A 72 0.65 -3.22 9.64
CA ARG A 72 -0.22 -2.65 10.68
C ARG A 72 -0.89 -3.78 11.48
N LYS A 73 -0.89 -3.70 12.82
CA LYS A 73 -1.42 -4.76 13.70
C LYS A 73 -2.95 -4.93 13.64
N ASN A 74 -3.69 -3.90 13.23
CA ASN A 74 -5.15 -3.92 13.25
C ASN A 74 -5.71 -3.92 11.84
N TRP A 75 -6.04 -5.09 11.30
CA TRP A 75 -6.60 -5.22 9.95
C TRP A 75 -8.12 -5.02 9.92
N SER A 76 -8.72 -4.58 11.03
CA SER A 76 -10.17 -4.37 11.08
C SER A 76 -10.58 -3.27 10.09
N ILE A 77 -11.31 -3.69 9.06
CA ILE A 77 -11.90 -2.80 8.04
C ILE A 77 -13.08 -2.00 8.64
N ARG A 78 -13.66 -2.51 9.74
CA ARG A 78 -14.80 -1.90 10.44
C ARG A 78 -14.31 -1.20 11.71
N ASP A 79 -14.65 0.07 11.87
CA ASP A 79 -14.44 0.80 13.14
C ASP A 79 -15.33 0.13 14.20
N SER A 80 -14.75 -0.77 15.02
CA SER A 80 -15.44 -1.37 16.16
C SER A 80 -15.47 -0.38 17.31
N LYS A 81 -16.10 0.78 17.09
CA LYS A 81 -16.70 1.59 18.13
C LYS A 81 -18.19 1.66 17.87
N LYS A 82 -18.88 0.53 18.04
CA LYS A 82 -20.23 0.60 18.59
C LYS A 82 -20.06 0.82 20.09
N LYS A 83 -20.52 1.98 20.55
CA LYS A 83 -20.81 2.28 21.95
C LYS A 83 -21.63 1.15 22.58
#